data_AF-A0A3A4A4S9-F1
#
_entry.id   AF-A0A3A4A4S9-F1
#
_cell.length_a   1.000
_cell.length_b   1.000
_cell.length_c   1.000
_cell.angle_alpha   90.00
_cell.angle_beta   90.00
_cell.angle_gamma   90.00
#
_symmetry.space_group_name_H-M   'P 1'
#
loop_
_entity.id
_entity.type
_entity.pdbx_description
1 polymer ?
#
loop_
_entity_poly.entity_id
_entity_poly.type
_entity_poly.pdbx_seq_one_letter_code
_entity_poly.pdbx_strand_id
1 'polypeptide(L)' 'MEEPHTETEFQRAGLARTALAALRADYPGLSWHTLGGHFREAAPFWETVGATVPGGYSQRPPCPHIETG' A
#
# COMPACT_ATOMS: atom_id res chain seq x y z
N MET A 1 10.35 13.66 2.03
CA MET A 1 10.27 12.21 2.21
C MET A 1 8.81 11.91 2.44
N GLU A 2 8.16 11.23 1.52
CA GLU A 2 6.78 10.80 1.72
C GLU A 2 6.83 9.39 2.36
N GLU A 3 6.00 9.13 3.36
CA GLU A 3 5.91 7.83 4.04
C GLU A 3 4.45 7.50 4.41
N PRO A 4 4.09 6.20 4.58
CA PRO A 4 2.81 5.84 5.15
C PRO A 4 2.62 6.49 6.53
N HIS A 5 1.58 7.33 6.66
CA HIS A 5 1.36 8.13 7.87
C HIS A 5 -0.01 7.86 8.51
N THR A 6 -0.02 7.92 9.84
CA THR A 6 -1.22 7.98 10.69
C THR A 6 -0.84 8.64 12.01
N GLU A 7 -1.83 9.18 12.72
CA GLU A 7 -1.64 9.73 14.07
C GLU A 7 -0.97 8.69 15.00
N THR A 8 -0.18 9.17 15.96
CA THR A 8 0.71 8.31 16.77
C THR A 8 -0.07 7.25 17.54
N GLU A 9 -1.24 7.58 18.06
CA GLU A 9 -2.15 6.68 18.78
C GLU A 9 -2.70 5.53 17.93
N PHE A 10 -2.65 5.66 16.60
CA PHE A 10 -3.16 4.67 15.66
C PHE A 10 -2.04 3.86 14.99
N GLN A 11 -0.78 4.19 15.26
CA GLN A 11 0.35 3.42 14.75
C GLN A 11 0.34 2.00 15.33
N ARG A 12 0.77 1.02 14.51
CA ARG A 12 0.82 -0.40 14.88
C ARG A 12 -0.53 -1.03 15.28
N ALA A 13 -1.64 -0.35 15.03
CA ALA A 13 -3.00 -0.85 15.27
C ALA A 13 -3.55 -1.71 14.11
N GLY A 14 -2.73 -2.02 13.11
CA GLY A 14 -3.15 -2.85 11.96
C GLY A 14 -4.06 -2.15 10.94
N LEU A 15 -4.28 -0.84 11.07
CA LEU A 15 -5.20 -0.07 10.21
C LEU A 15 -4.97 -0.29 8.71
N ALA A 16 -3.72 -0.20 8.25
CA ALA A 16 -3.40 -0.38 6.84
C ALA A 16 -3.79 -1.78 6.31
N ARG A 17 -3.62 -2.83 7.13
CA ARG A 17 -4.03 -4.19 6.78
C ARG A 17 -5.54 -4.32 6.73
N THR A 18 -6.23 -3.81 7.75
CA THR A 18 -7.69 -3.85 7.82
C THR A 18 -8.32 -3.10 6.65
N ALA A 19 -7.84 -1.89 6.36
CA ALA A 19 -8.32 -1.09 5.23
C ALA A 19 -8.07 -1.78 3.88
N LEU A 20 -6.86 -2.32 3.66
CA LEU A 20 -6.54 -3.04 2.42
C LEU A 20 -7.40 -4.30 2.24
N ALA A 21 -7.67 -5.03 3.32
CA ALA A 21 -8.55 -6.20 3.28
C ALA A 21 -10.00 -5.82 2.95
N ALA A 22 -10.54 -4.78 3.58
CA ALA A 22 -11.89 -4.27 3.31
C ALA A 22 -12.03 -3.83 1.84
N LEU A 23 -11.09 -3.03 1.32
CA LEU A 23 -11.11 -2.57 -0.07
C LEU A 23 -11.15 -3.74 -1.07
N ARG A 24 -10.45 -4.83 -0.78
CA ARG A 24 -10.46 -6.01 -1.66
C ARG A 24 -11.72 -6.84 -1.55
N ALA A 25 -12.32 -6.91 -0.37
CA ALA A 25 -13.59 -7.59 -0.16
C ALA A 25 -14.74 -6.84 -0.86
N ASP A 26 -14.76 -5.51 -0.75
CA ASP A 26 -15.82 -4.67 -1.28
C ASP A 26 -15.77 -4.53 -2.82
N TYR A 27 -14.58 -4.65 -3.41
CA TYR A 27 -14.37 -4.47 -4.84
C TYR A 27 -13.53 -5.59 -5.45
N PRO A 28 -14.08 -6.82 -5.50
CA PRO A 28 -13.38 -7.95 -6.10
C PRO A 28 -13.18 -7.70 -7.59
N GLY A 29 -11.95 -7.90 -8.08
CA GLY A 29 -11.60 -7.74 -9.50
C GLY A 29 -10.94 -6.41 -9.87
N LEU A 30 -10.91 -5.43 -8.96
CA LEU A 30 -10.10 -4.23 -9.15
C LEU A 30 -8.63 -4.49 -8.78
N SER A 31 -7.72 -3.98 -9.62
CA SER A 31 -6.30 -3.91 -9.27
C SER A 31 -6.07 -2.69 -8.40
N TRP A 32 -5.74 -2.92 -7.14
CA TRP A 32 -5.41 -1.87 -6.19
C TRP A 32 -3.92 -1.56 -6.27
N HIS A 33 -3.62 -0.33 -6.61
CA HIS A 33 -2.27 0.22 -6.53
C HIS A 33 -2.30 1.20 -5.36
N THR A 34 -1.54 0.91 -4.30
CA THR A 34 -1.15 2.01 -3.43
C THR A 34 -0.33 2.95 -4.31
N LEU A 35 -0.45 4.26 -4.15
CA LEU A 35 0.41 5.23 -4.83
C LEU A 35 1.92 5.05 -4.48
N GLY A 36 2.29 3.92 -3.86
CA GLY A 36 3.63 3.44 -3.53
C GLY A 36 4.62 3.35 -4.69
N GLY A 37 4.20 3.61 -5.94
CA GLY A 37 5.15 3.95 -7.02
C GLY A 37 6.05 5.15 -6.65
N HIS A 38 5.54 6.07 -5.81
CA HIS A 38 6.28 7.23 -5.27
C HIS A 38 7.09 6.92 -4.00
N PHE A 39 6.82 5.79 -3.32
CA PHE A 39 7.34 5.47 -1.99
C PHE A 39 8.17 4.18 -2.04
N ARG A 40 9.29 4.19 -2.76
CA ARG A 40 10.14 3.00 -2.90
C ARG A 40 10.62 2.47 -1.54
N GLU A 41 10.86 3.38 -0.61
CA GLU A 41 11.32 3.10 0.75
C GLU A 41 10.23 2.40 1.59
N ALA A 42 8.95 2.57 1.24
CA ALA A 42 7.83 1.95 1.94
C ALA A 42 7.53 0.52 1.46
N ALA A 43 8.29 -0.03 0.52
CA ALA A 43 8.07 -1.40 0.02
C ALA A 43 8.03 -2.45 1.16
N PRO A 44 8.95 -2.47 2.15
CA PRO A 44 8.89 -3.44 3.25
C PRO A 44 7.64 -3.31 4.11
N PHE A 45 7.13 -2.09 4.29
CA PHE A 45 5.89 -1.84 5.00
C PHE A 45 4.70 -2.48 4.26
N TRP A 46 4.57 -2.21 2.96
CA TRP A 46 3.46 -2.72 2.16
C TRP A 46 3.53 -4.23 1.91
N GLU A 47 4.72 -4.82 1.81
CA GLU A 47 4.92 -6.27 1.82
C GLU A 47 4.34 -6.90 3.09
N THR A 48 4.66 -6.31 4.25
CA THR A 48 4.17 -6.78 5.56
C THR A 48 2.66 -6.62 5.71
N VAL A 49 2.11 -5.50 5.24
CA VAL A 49 0.65 -5.24 5.24
C VAL A 49 -0.07 -6.24 4.34
N GLY A 50 0.45 -6.47 3.13
CA GLY A 50 -0.16 -7.32 2.11
C GLY A 50 0.02 -8.83 2.33
N ALA A 51 0.97 -9.27 3.16
CA ALA A 51 1.30 -10.69 3.35
C ALA A 51 0.10 -11.59 3.69
N THR A 52 -0.89 -11.08 4.43
CA THR A 52 -2.09 -11.83 4.84
C THR A 52 -3.36 -11.36 4.14
N VAL A 53 -3.25 -10.50 3.13
CA VAL A 53 -4.40 -9.99 2.38
C VAL A 53 -4.43 -10.68 1.00
N PRO A 54 -5.54 -11.32 0.59
CA PRO A 54 -5.64 -11.97 -0.72
C PRO A 54 -5.19 -11.05 -1.86
N GLY A 55 -4.26 -11.49 -2.72
CA GLY A 55 -3.65 -10.67 -3.76
C GLY A 55 -2.34 -9.96 -3.38
N GLY A 56 -1.88 -10.04 -2.13
CA GLY A 56 -0.54 -9.61 -1.70
C GLY A 56 -0.25 -8.12 -1.88
N TYR A 57 1.02 -7.74 -1.98
CA TYR A 57 1.47 -6.44 -2.49
C TYR A 57 2.47 -6.68 -3.62
N SER A 58 2.38 -5.89 -4.70
CA SER A 58 3.36 -5.90 -5.77
C SER A 58 3.60 -4.46 -6.20
N GLN A 59 4.82 -3.99 -5.98
CA GLN A 59 5.24 -2.68 -6.45
C GLN A 59 5.33 -2.71 -7.98
N ARG A 60 4.68 -1.74 -8.62
CA ARG A 60 4.82 -1.52 -10.05
C ARG A 60 5.77 -0.36 -10.32
N PRO A 61 6.50 -0.37 -11.45
CA PRO A 61 7.25 0.80 -11.87
C PRO A 61 6.31 2.01 -11.96
N PRO A 62 6.80 3.23 -11.64
CA PRO A 62 6.05 4.46 -11.89
C PRO A 62 5.57 4.51 -13.35
N CYS A 63 4.45 5.19 -13.58
CA CYS A 63 4.02 5.44 -14.94
C CYS A 63 5.10 6.26 -15.68
N PRO A 64 5.32 6.03 -16.99
CA PRO A 64 6.37 6.73 -17.74
C PRO A 64 6.27 8.26 -17.72
N HIS A 65 5.09 8.83 -17.42
CA HIS A 65 4.89 10.28 -17.31
C HIS A 65 5.53 10.90 -16.05
N ILE A 66 6.03 10.07 -15.12
CA ILE A 66 6.76 10.52 -13.94
C ILE A 66 8.25 10.47 -14.30
N GLU A 67 8.73 11.57 -14.88
CA GLU A 67 10.11 11.71 -15.37
C GLU A 67 11.13 11.90 -14.24
N THR A 68 10.69 12.21 -13.03
CA THR A 68 11.56 12.52 -11.89
C THR A 68 10.93 12.02 -10.60
N GLY A 69 11.63 11.07 -9.97
CA GLY A 69 11.59 10.91 -8.51
C GLY A 69 12.61 11.83 -7.88
#